data_AF-B8B6C6-F1
#
_entry.id   AF-B8B6C6-F1
#
_cell.length_a   1.000
_cell.length_b   1.000
_cell.length_c   1.000
_cell.angle_alpha   90.00
_cell.angle_beta   90.00
_cell.angle_gamma   90.00
#
_symmetry.space_group_name_H-M   'P 1'
#
loop_
_entity.id
_entity.type
_entity.pdbx_description
1 polymer ?
#
loop_
_entity_poly.entity_id
_entity_poly.type
_entity_poly.pdbx_seq_one_letter_code
_entity_poly.pdbx_strand_id
1 'polypeptide(L)'
;MKNRLTHTVDQEQEEHEHNSKKKNNKNKKKNKKKNNNNKKKKGRRRRSDKKREKKIEEEEEEINNNSKRRKRKKVLTTSHPHPKARRPDGSFMPILLPCTPPEFCTSNMTKGTFKKIREELMRGYALTKEPWRHDFEWVWLFAPFPYATKYEEFLRIALCAPTSEELRDWAGWVKSRFRNLILKLESIGVECDPDSTEEVDHTVFEPSIVCHWGLIYKTSTHIDISSLGEDFMKDVINDVYGKVKGTHSKLTMSIVRSSQLPKSLYSHSVYTPYIPQYMLGYQTPTDYSGAAG
;
A
#
# COMPACT_ATOMS: atom_id res chain seq x y z
N MET A 1 83.74 -10.28 -90.31
CA MET A 1 83.41 -11.54 -89.62
C MET A 1 84.18 -11.63 -88.31
N LYS A 2 83.57 -11.20 -87.21
CA LYS A 2 83.97 -11.38 -85.79
C LYS A 2 83.08 -10.41 -85.01
N ASN A 3 81.89 -10.86 -84.63
CA ASN A 3 81.03 -10.26 -83.58
C ASN A 3 79.75 -11.11 -83.40
N ARG A 4 79.87 -12.44 -83.56
CA ARG A 4 78.75 -13.38 -83.38
C ARG A 4 79.15 -14.60 -82.54
N LEU A 5 80.04 -14.37 -81.57
CA LEU A 5 80.39 -15.34 -80.51
C LEU A 5 80.50 -14.70 -79.12
N THR A 6 80.18 -13.41 -78.96
CA THR A 6 80.19 -12.71 -77.66
C THR A 6 78.78 -12.37 -77.14
N HIS A 7 77.71 -12.72 -77.86
CA HIS A 7 76.34 -12.42 -77.45
C HIS A 7 75.62 -13.55 -76.73
N THR A 8 76.19 -14.76 -76.71
CA THR A 8 75.53 -15.96 -76.15
C THR A 8 76.01 -16.34 -74.75
N VAL A 9 77.14 -15.79 -74.26
CA VAL A 9 77.65 -16.06 -72.90
C VAL A 9 77.15 -15.03 -71.89
N ASP A 10 76.94 -13.77 -72.32
CA ASP A 10 76.43 -12.72 -71.44
C ASP A 10 74.94 -12.87 -71.11
N GLN A 11 74.13 -13.46 -72.00
CA GLN A 11 72.71 -13.70 -71.74
C GLN A 11 72.44 -14.82 -70.71
N GLU A 12 73.25 -15.88 -70.67
CA GLU A 12 73.09 -16.97 -69.71
C GLU A 12 73.59 -16.61 -68.30
N GLN A 13 74.62 -15.75 -68.18
CA GLN A 13 75.07 -15.23 -66.88
C GLN A 13 74.09 -14.20 -66.30
N GLU A 14 73.50 -13.32 -67.12
CA GLU A 14 72.50 -12.36 -66.64
C GLU A 14 71.18 -13.02 -66.21
N GLU A 15 70.70 -14.06 -66.91
CA GLU A 15 69.50 -14.79 -66.50
C GLU A 15 69.71 -15.57 -65.19
N HIS A 16 70.87 -16.21 -64.99
CA HIS A 16 71.16 -16.97 -63.78
C HIS A 16 71.32 -16.05 -62.55
N GLU A 17 71.93 -14.87 -62.72
CA GLU A 17 72.06 -13.87 -61.66
C GLU A 17 70.71 -13.19 -61.35
N HIS A 18 69.88 -12.92 -62.36
CA HIS A 18 68.53 -12.38 -62.18
C HIS A 18 67.60 -13.38 -61.46
N ASN A 19 67.69 -14.68 -61.77
CA ASN A 19 66.88 -15.72 -61.11
C ASN A 19 67.34 -15.98 -59.66
N SER A 20 68.65 -15.91 -59.39
CA SER A 20 69.22 -15.99 -58.04
C SER A 20 68.79 -14.80 -57.17
N LYS A 21 68.86 -13.57 -57.68
CA LYS A 21 68.37 -12.35 -57.01
C LYS A 21 66.85 -12.39 -56.77
N LYS A 22 66.04 -12.91 -57.70
CA LYS A 22 64.59 -13.11 -57.54
C LYS A 22 64.25 -14.17 -56.47
N LYS A 23 64.95 -15.31 -56.42
CA LYS A 23 64.77 -16.35 -55.38
C LYS A 23 65.16 -15.84 -53.99
N ASN A 24 66.28 -15.12 -53.86
CA ASN A 24 66.70 -14.54 -52.59
C ASN A 24 65.73 -13.46 -52.07
N ASN A 25 65.20 -12.61 -52.94
CA ASN A 25 64.18 -11.62 -52.55
C ASN A 25 62.83 -12.26 -52.16
N LYS A 26 62.41 -13.34 -52.82
CA LYS A 26 61.22 -14.12 -52.41
C LYS A 26 61.40 -14.77 -51.04
N ASN A 27 62.58 -15.34 -50.74
CA ASN A 27 62.88 -15.92 -49.44
C ASN A 27 62.98 -14.87 -48.32
N LYS A 28 63.62 -13.72 -48.56
CA LYS A 28 63.64 -12.58 -47.61
C LYS A 28 62.22 -12.07 -47.32
N LYS A 29 61.36 -11.92 -48.34
CA LYS A 29 59.95 -11.52 -48.15
C LYS A 29 59.14 -12.56 -47.37
N LYS A 30 59.32 -13.87 -47.63
CA LYS A 30 58.65 -14.95 -46.87
C LYS A 30 59.08 -14.99 -45.40
N ASN A 31 60.37 -14.84 -45.11
CA ASN A 31 60.86 -14.80 -43.72
C ASN A 31 60.40 -13.54 -42.97
N LYS A 32 60.38 -12.37 -43.62
CA LYS A 32 59.84 -11.13 -43.03
C LYS A 32 58.33 -11.26 -42.72
N LYS A 33 57.56 -11.92 -43.59
CA LYS A 33 56.13 -12.20 -43.39
C LYS A 33 55.88 -13.21 -42.26
N LYS A 34 56.68 -14.28 -42.16
CA LYS A 34 56.65 -15.25 -41.03
C LYS A 34 56.99 -14.58 -39.69
N ASN A 35 58.03 -13.75 -39.63
CA ASN A 35 58.40 -13.03 -38.40
C ASN A 35 57.33 -12.03 -37.95
N ASN A 36 56.71 -11.30 -38.89
CA ASN A 36 55.61 -10.39 -38.57
C ASN A 36 54.36 -11.13 -38.06
N ASN A 37 54.03 -12.30 -38.63
CA ASN A 37 52.92 -13.11 -38.15
C ASN A 37 53.18 -13.69 -36.76
N ASN A 38 54.42 -14.10 -36.45
CA ASN A 38 54.79 -14.56 -35.12
C ASN A 38 54.75 -13.43 -34.08
N LYS A 39 55.20 -12.21 -34.43
CA LYS A 39 55.06 -11.03 -33.56
C LYS A 39 53.58 -10.67 -33.30
N LYS A 40 52.72 -10.72 -34.32
CA LYS A 40 51.27 -10.51 -34.16
C LYS A 40 50.62 -11.60 -33.30
N LYS A 41 50.98 -12.87 -33.45
CA LYS A 41 50.49 -13.97 -32.60
C LYS A 41 50.93 -13.81 -31.14
N LYS A 42 52.21 -13.45 -30.88
CA LYS A 42 52.69 -13.16 -29.53
C LYS A 42 51.99 -11.96 -28.89
N GLY A 43 51.73 -10.90 -29.66
CA GLY A 43 50.96 -9.73 -29.20
C GLY A 43 49.50 -10.07 -28.87
N ARG A 44 48.85 -10.93 -29.68
CA ARG A 44 47.48 -11.42 -29.42
C ARG A 44 47.41 -12.29 -28.17
N ARG A 45 48.38 -13.19 -27.96
CA ARG A 45 48.47 -14.00 -26.72
C ARG A 45 48.66 -13.11 -25.49
N ARG A 46 49.61 -12.17 -25.50
CA ARG A 46 49.80 -11.22 -24.39
C ARG A 46 48.55 -10.38 -24.08
N ARG A 47 47.75 -10.02 -25.10
CA ARG A 47 46.47 -9.33 -24.91
C ARG A 47 45.38 -10.25 -24.34
N SER A 48 45.34 -11.53 -24.73
CA SER A 48 44.40 -12.48 -24.11
C SER A 48 44.78 -12.79 -22.67
N ASP A 49 46.07 -12.90 -22.38
CA ASP A 49 46.59 -13.21 -21.04
C ASP A 49 46.29 -12.05 -20.09
N LYS A 50 46.57 -10.80 -20.49
CA LYS A 50 46.14 -9.61 -19.73
C LYS A 50 44.64 -9.50 -19.54
N LYS A 51 43.84 -9.92 -20.53
CA LYS A 51 42.37 -9.90 -20.43
C LYS A 51 41.86 -10.98 -19.49
N ARG A 52 42.57 -12.12 -19.38
CA ARG A 52 42.28 -13.17 -18.39
C ARG A 52 42.68 -12.74 -17.00
N GLU A 53 43.87 -12.16 -16.82
CA GLU A 53 44.31 -11.59 -15.53
C GLU A 53 43.33 -10.54 -15.00
N LYS A 54 42.90 -9.60 -15.85
CA LYS A 54 41.93 -8.58 -15.46
C LYS A 54 40.56 -9.15 -15.09
N LYS A 55 40.16 -10.25 -15.74
CA LYS A 55 38.91 -10.95 -15.41
C LYS A 55 39.02 -11.70 -14.08
N ILE A 56 40.20 -12.25 -13.77
CA ILE A 56 40.47 -12.91 -12.48
C ILE A 56 40.47 -11.86 -11.36
N GLU A 57 41.08 -10.69 -11.57
CA GLU A 57 41.03 -9.57 -10.61
C GLU A 57 39.59 -9.09 -10.36
N GLU A 58 38.76 -8.95 -11.41
CA GLU A 58 37.34 -8.59 -11.28
C GLU A 58 36.53 -9.68 -10.54
N GLU A 59 36.78 -10.96 -10.82
CA GLU A 59 36.13 -12.07 -10.11
C GLU A 59 36.58 -12.17 -8.63
N GLU A 60 37.86 -11.94 -8.33
CA GLU A 60 38.37 -11.89 -6.96
C GLU A 60 37.81 -10.71 -6.17
N GLU A 61 37.65 -9.54 -6.80
CA GLU A 61 37.04 -8.37 -6.20
C GLU A 61 35.54 -8.61 -5.93
N GLU A 62 34.84 -9.27 -6.84
CA GLU A 62 33.44 -9.69 -6.66
C GLU A 62 33.29 -10.71 -5.52
N ILE A 63 34.19 -11.70 -5.43
CA ILE A 63 34.22 -12.68 -4.34
C ILE A 63 34.51 -11.99 -3.00
N ASN A 64 35.44 -11.05 -2.96
CA ASN A 64 35.76 -10.28 -1.75
C ASN A 64 34.60 -9.38 -1.33
N ASN A 65 33.92 -8.73 -2.28
CA ASN A 65 32.74 -7.92 -2.03
C ASN A 65 31.56 -8.76 -1.55
N ASN A 66 31.35 -9.95 -2.13
CA ASN A 66 30.35 -10.91 -1.66
C ASN A 66 30.70 -11.48 -0.28
N SER A 67 31.97 -11.72 0.02
CA SER A 67 32.45 -12.13 1.34
C SER A 67 32.24 -11.02 2.39
N LYS A 68 32.54 -9.76 2.06
CA LYS A 68 32.23 -8.58 2.89
C LYS A 68 30.72 -8.41 3.11
N ARG A 69 29.89 -8.62 2.07
CA ARG A 69 28.42 -8.64 2.16
C ARG A 69 27.92 -9.77 3.06
N ARG A 70 28.49 -10.97 2.93
CA ARG A 70 28.18 -12.13 3.79
C ARG A 70 28.63 -11.90 5.24
N LYS A 71 29.77 -11.25 5.47
CA LYS A 71 30.22 -10.84 6.81
C LYS A 71 29.32 -9.76 7.41
N ARG A 72 28.88 -8.76 6.63
CA ARG A 72 27.86 -7.78 7.06
C ARG A 72 26.51 -8.42 7.37
N LYS A 73 26.05 -9.37 6.55
CA LYS A 73 24.87 -10.19 6.86
C LYS A 73 25.07 -11.05 8.10
N LYS A 74 26.27 -11.62 8.30
CA LYS A 74 26.60 -12.41 9.51
C LYS A 74 26.63 -11.58 10.78
N VAL A 75 27.18 -10.35 10.74
CA VAL A 75 27.14 -9.37 11.85
C VAL A 75 25.71 -8.91 12.15
N LEU A 76 24.82 -8.86 11.15
CA LEU A 76 23.39 -8.64 11.37
C LEU A 76 22.67 -9.87 11.97
N THR A 77 23.25 -11.07 11.86
CA THR A 77 22.69 -12.31 12.42
C THR A 77 23.36 -12.77 13.72
N THR A 78 24.33 -12.03 14.27
CA THR A 78 24.82 -12.27 15.64
C THR A 78 23.79 -11.71 16.62
N SER A 79 22.83 -12.57 16.95
CA SER A 79 21.92 -12.56 18.11
C SER A 79 22.10 -11.40 19.10
N HIS A 80 21.71 -10.19 18.72
CA HIS A 80 20.94 -9.36 19.62
C HIS A 80 19.48 -9.74 19.36
N PRO A 81 18.67 -10.03 20.39
CA PRO A 81 17.25 -10.19 20.18
C PRO A 81 16.74 -8.85 19.67
N HIS A 82 16.59 -8.70 18.35
CA HIS A 82 15.73 -7.66 17.83
C HIS A 82 14.40 -7.84 18.55
N PRO A 83 13.89 -6.82 19.27
CA PRO A 83 12.63 -6.96 19.96
C PRO A 83 11.61 -7.33 18.89
N LYS A 84 11.18 -8.59 18.87
CA LYS A 84 10.05 -9.01 18.06
C LYS A 84 8.92 -8.15 18.59
N ALA A 85 8.45 -7.19 17.80
CA ALA A 85 7.31 -6.37 18.17
C ALA A 85 6.18 -7.36 18.50
N ARG A 86 5.89 -7.51 19.80
CA ARG A 86 4.84 -8.40 20.26
C ARG A 86 3.55 -7.79 19.75
N ARG A 87 2.78 -8.54 18.96
CA ARG A 87 1.47 -8.08 18.53
C ARG A 87 0.68 -7.68 19.77
N PRO A 88 0.08 -6.49 19.81
CA PRO A 88 -0.77 -6.12 20.93
C PRO A 88 -1.92 -7.14 21.03
N ASP A 89 -2.03 -7.80 22.18
CA ASP A 89 -3.07 -8.79 22.42
C ASP A 89 -4.45 -8.11 22.29
N GLY A 90 -5.37 -8.74 21.55
CA GLY A 90 -6.70 -8.18 21.30
C GLY A 90 -6.77 -7.07 20.23
N SER A 91 -5.67 -6.74 19.54
CA SER A 91 -5.71 -5.78 18.42
C SER A 91 -6.34 -6.38 17.16
N PHE A 92 -7.26 -5.64 16.56
CA PHE A 92 -7.75 -5.90 15.21
C PHE A 92 -6.77 -5.27 14.19
N MET A 93 -6.63 -5.87 13.00
CA MET A 93 -5.79 -5.42 11.85
C MET A 93 -4.49 -4.68 12.23
N PRO A 94 -3.50 -5.37 12.82
CA PRO A 94 -2.23 -4.74 13.18
C PRO A 94 -1.44 -4.36 11.92
N ILE A 95 -1.08 -3.08 11.79
CA ILE A 95 -0.23 -2.55 10.71
C ILE A 95 1.15 -2.25 11.32
N LEU A 96 2.20 -2.88 10.81
CA LEU A 96 3.57 -2.66 11.27
C LEU A 96 4.19 -1.47 10.54
N LEU A 97 4.74 -0.52 11.29
CA LEU A 97 5.44 0.64 10.75
C LEU A 97 6.86 0.27 10.30
N PRO A 98 7.35 0.84 9.19
CA PRO A 98 8.70 0.62 8.71
C PRO A 98 9.73 1.48 9.47
N CYS A 99 9.76 1.36 10.80
CA CYS A 99 10.68 2.09 11.70
C CYS A 99 11.62 1.15 12.47
N THR A 100 12.61 1.72 13.17
CA THR A 100 13.54 0.98 14.05
C THR A 100 13.64 1.72 15.39
N PRO A 101 13.21 1.12 16.52
CA PRO A 101 12.64 -0.23 16.64
C PRO A 101 11.29 -0.37 15.91
N PRO A 102 10.88 -1.58 15.48
CA PRO A 102 9.59 -1.78 14.82
C PRO A 102 8.43 -1.52 15.79
N GLU A 103 7.44 -0.75 15.34
CA GLU A 103 6.25 -0.40 16.10
C GLU A 103 4.99 -0.70 15.28
N PHE A 104 3.87 -0.97 15.96
CA PHE A 104 2.57 -1.08 15.31
C PHE A 104 1.85 0.26 15.31
N CYS A 105 1.10 0.57 14.25
CA CYS A 105 0.16 1.67 14.27
C CYS A 105 -0.79 1.52 15.46
N THR A 106 -0.95 2.59 16.24
CA THR A 106 -2.03 2.67 17.23
C THR A 106 -3.35 2.81 16.48
N SER A 107 -4.28 1.88 16.72
CA SER A 107 -5.60 1.90 16.08
C SER A 107 -6.70 1.90 17.14
N ASN A 108 -7.74 2.71 16.90
CA ASN A 108 -8.95 2.74 17.73
C ASN A 108 -9.99 1.70 17.30
N MET A 109 -9.53 0.66 16.61
CA MET A 109 -10.42 -0.27 15.94
C MET A 109 -11.12 -1.19 16.93
N THR A 110 -12.38 -1.45 16.63
CA THR A 110 -13.31 -2.32 17.37
C THR A 110 -13.69 -3.52 16.51
N LYS A 111 -14.47 -4.44 17.05
CA LYS A 111 -14.93 -5.61 16.28
C LYS A 111 -15.82 -5.20 15.11
N GLY A 112 -16.73 -4.23 15.33
CA GLY A 112 -17.64 -3.69 14.32
C GLY A 112 -16.90 -2.95 13.20
N THR A 113 -16.03 -2.01 13.56
CA THR A 113 -15.25 -1.25 12.56
C THR A 113 -14.31 -2.15 11.74
N PHE A 114 -13.68 -3.16 12.36
CA PHE A 114 -12.91 -4.16 11.61
C PHE A 114 -13.76 -4.96 10.63
N LYS A 115 -14.96 -5.38 11.05
CA LYS A 115 -15.92 -6.08 10.18
C LYS A 115 -16.32 -5.21 9.00
N LYS A 116 -16.64 -3.94 9.23
CA LYS A 116 -16.99 -2.97 8.19
C LYS A 116 -15.85 -2.75 7.18
N ILE A 117 -14.61 -2.57 7.65
CA ILE A 117 -13.43 -2.45 6.78
C ILE A 117 -13.28 -3.72 5.91
N ARG A 118 -13.44 -4.90 6.50
CA ARG A 118 -13.37 -6.16 5.77
C ARG A 118 -14.48 -6.26 4.70
N GLU A 119 -15.71 -5.87 5.02
CA GLU A 119 -16.83 -5.85 4.07
C GLU A 119 -16.55 -4.91 2.89
N GLU A 120 -16.06 -3.68 3.13
CA GLU A 120 -15.71 -2.75 2.06
C GLU A 120 -14.54 -3.24 1.19
N LEU A 121 -13.53 -3.88 1.79
CA LEU A 121 -12.44 -4.50 1.04
C LEU A 121 -12.94 -5.66 0.16
N MET A 122 -13.88 -6.46 0.67
CA MET A 122 -14.50 -7.53 -0.11
C MET A 122 -15.37 -7.00 -1.25
N ARG A 123 -16.11 -5.90 -1.02
CA ARG A 123 -16.87 -5.18 -2.06
C ARG A 123 -15.93 -4.66 -3.14
N GLY A 124 -14.86 -3.98 -2.75
CA GLY A 124 -13.83 -3.49 -3.67
C GLY A 124 -13.19 -4.62 -4.48
N TYR A 125 -12.88 -5.76 -3.84
CA TYR A 125 -12.39 -6.94 -4.54
C TYR A 125 -13.41 -7.48 -5.55
N ALA A 126 -14.68 -7.62 -5.16
CA ALA A 126 -15.73 -8.11 -6.05
C ALA A 126 -15.89 -7.23 -7.30
N LEU A 127 -15.82 -5.91 -7.13
CA LEU A 127 -15.89 -4.93 -8.23
C LEU A 127 -14.66 -4.98 -9.14
N THR A 128 -13.47 -5.19 -8.58
CA THR A 128 -12.19 -5.10 -9.31
C THR A 128 -11.62 -6.44 -9.75
N LYS A 129 -12.27 -7.57 -9.43
CA LYS A 129 -11.78 -8.92 -9.76
C LYS A 129 -11.67 -9.17 -11.27
N GLU A 130 -12.55 -8.57 -12.07
CA GLU A 130 -12.60 -8.76 -13.53
C GLU A 130 -12.62 -7.40 -14.25
N PRO A 131 -11.52 -6.61 -14.18
CA PRO A 131 -11.49 -5.24 -14.68
C PRO A 131 -11.53 -5.16 -16.21
N TRP A 132 -11.33 -6.30 -16.88
CA TRP A 132 -11.39 -6.44 -18.34
C TRP A 132 -12.81 -6.62 -18.87
N ARG A 133 -13.81 -6.77 -17.99
CA ARG A 133 -15.20 -6.80 -18.45
C ARG A 133 -15.57 -5.44 -19.02
N HIS A 134 -16.20 -5.44 -20.18
CA HIS A 134 -16.62 -4.23 -20.89
C HIS A 134 -17.68 -3.41 -20.15
N ASP A 135 -18.28 -3.94 -19.08
CA ASP A 135 -19.25 -3.25 -18.26
C ASP A 135 -18.63 -2.53 -17.05
N PHE A 136 -17.37 -2.77 -16.67
CA PHE A 136 -16.79 -2.15 -15.45
C PHE A 136 -16.49 -0.65 -15.61
N GLU A 137 -17.05 0.16 -14.72
CA GLU A 137 -16.76 1.59 -14.60
C GLU A 137 -16.14 1.94 -13.24
N TRP A 138 -15.05 2.70 -13.23
CA TRP A 138 -14.36 3.13 -11.99
C TRP A 138 -15.26 3.91 -11.04
N VAL A 139 -16.29 4.58 -11.57
CA VAL A 139 -17.28 5.31 -10.77
C VAL A 139 -17.99 4.42 -9.75
N TRP A 140 -18.10 3.11 -10.00
CA TRP A 140 -18.75 2.16 -9.08
C TRP A 140 -17.91 1.84 -7.85
N LEU A 141 -16.58 1.81 -7.99
CA LEU A 141 -15.68 1.59 -6.87
C LEU A 141 -15.78 2.74 -5.86
N PHE A 142 -15.83 3.97 -6.40
CA PHE A 142 -15.92 5.22 -5.64
C PHE A 142 -17.34 5.69 -5.39
N ALA A 143 -18.34 4.89 -5.76
CA ALA A 143 -19.72 5.22 -5.48
C ALA A 143 -19.90 5.37 -3.96
N PRO A 144 -20.58 6.44 -3.52
CA PRO A 144 -20.72 6.70 -2.10
C PRO A 144 -21.54 5.59 -1.42
N PHE A 145 -21.19 5.31 -0.17
CA PHE A 145 -21.90 4.34 0.63
C PHE A 145 -23.32 4.86 0.93
N PRO A 146 -24.39 4.09 0.66
CA PRO A 146 -25.77 4.55 0.83
C PRO A 146 -26.19 4.49 2.31
N TYR A 147 -25.53 5.31 3.14
CA TYR A 147 -25.56 5.25 4.61
C TYR A 147 -26.97 5.39 5.18
N ALA A 148 -27.71 6.43 4.77
CA ALA A 148 -29.04 6.74 5.28
C ALA A 148 -30.09 5.64 4.99
N THR A 149 -29.89 4.88 3.91
CA THR A 149 -30.79 3.77 3.52
C THR A 149 -30.31 2.41 4.01
N LYS A 150 -29.06 2.29 4.46
CA LYS A 150 -28.47 1.02 4.86
C LYS A 150 -28.96 0.56 6.23
N TYR A 151 -29.26 1.51 7.12
CA TYR A 151 -29.67 1.25 8.50
C TYR A 151 -31.09 1.77 8.73
N GLU A 152 -31.85 1.04 9.56
CA GLU A 152 -33.20 1.47 9.95
C GLU A 152 -33.18 2.49 11.09
N GLU A 153 -32.24 2.30 12.02
CA GLU A 153 -32.09 3.09 13.23
C GLU A 153 -30.67 3.61 13.39
N PHE A 154 -30.58 4.80 13.96
CA PHE A 154 -29.34 5.53 14.16
C PHE A 154 -29.26 6.04 15.59
N LEU A 155 -28.08 5.92 16.19
CA LEU A 155 -27.73 6.65 17.38
C LEU A 155 -27.36 8.09 16.98
N ARG A 156 -28.22 9.03 17.33
CA ARG A 156 -27.95 10.46 17.21
C ARG A 156 -27.16 10.92 18.44
N ILE A 157 -26.02 11.55 18.20
CA ILE A 157 -25.17 12.15 19.23
C ILE A 157 -25.07 13.64 18.91
N ALA A 158 -25.60 14.49 19.79
CA ALA A 158 -25.56 15.93 19.59
C ALA A 158 -24.78 16.62 20.71
N LEU A 159 -23.81 17.43 20.29
CA LEU A 159 -22.94 18.25 21.12
C LEU A 159 -23.30 19.71 20.94
N CYS A 160 -23.36 20.45 22.04
CA CYS A 160 -23.59 21.90 22.02
C CYS A 160 -22.70 22.58 23.05
N ALA A 161 -22.26 23.80 22.76
CA ALA A 161 -21.47 24.61 23.68
C ALA A 161 -21.77 26.11 23.46
N PRO A 162 -21.46 27.00 24.42
CA PRO A 162 -21.82 28.42 24.35
C PRO A 162 -21.14 29.17 23.21
N THR A 163 -19.94 28.73 22.81
CA THR A 163 -19.14 29.35 21.75
C THR A 163 -18.58 28.30 20.79
N SER A 164 -18.28 28.69 19.55
CA SER A 164 -17.72 27.77 18.55
C SER A 164 -16.33 27.22 18.93
N GLU A 165 -15.55 27.99 19.69
CA GLU A 165 -14.27 27.55 20.24
C GLU A 165 -14.46 26.48 21.32
N GLU A 166 -15.37 26.73 22.26
CA GLU A 166 -15.71 25.72 23.28
C GLU A 166 -16.32 24.47 22.67
N LEU A 167 -17.14 24.60 21.62
CA LEU A 167 -17.70 23.46 20.89
C LEU A 167 -16.60 22.63 20.24
N ARG A 168 -15.60 23.26 19.63
CA ARG A 168 -14.48 22.56 19.00
C ARG A 168 -13.70 21.75 20.02
N ASP A 169 -13.38 22.35 21.17
CA ASP A 169 -12.67 21.67 22.25
C ASP A 169 -13.52 20.53 22.84
N TRP A 170 -14.80 20.81 23.08
CA TRP A 170 -15.76 19.83 23.59
C TRP A 170 -15.93 18.64 22.65
N ALA A 171 -16.11 18.92 21.36
CA ALA A 171 -16.22 17.91 20.32
C ALA A 171 -14.94 17.07 20.24
N GLY A 172 -13.76 17.69 20.26
CA GLY A 172 -12.49 16.96 20.28
C GLY A 172 -12.38 16.02 21.50
N TRP A 173 -12.76 16.51 22.68
CA TRP A 173 -12.72 15.75 23.92
C TRP A 173 -13.68 14.56 23.95
N VAL A 174 -14.92 14.77 23.49
CA VAL A 174 -15.93 13.70 23.44
C VAL A 174 -15.56 12.69 22.34
N LYS A 175 -15.12 13.15 21.17
CA LYS A 175 -14.68 12.29 20.05
C LYS A 175 -13.53 11.37 20.45
N SER A 176 -12.61 11.83 21.31
CA SER A 176 -11.51 10.98 21.79
C SER A 176 -11.99 9.78 22.63
N ARG A 177 -13.24 9.78 23.08
CA ARG A 177 -13.86 8.73 23.90
C ARG A 177 -14.93 7.92 23.17
N PHE A 178 -15.23 8.26 21.92
CA PHE A 178 -16.19 7.53 21.09
C PHE A 178 -15.93 6.03 21.01
N ARG A 179 -14.66 5.62 21.03
CA ARG A 179 -14.32 4.20 21.11
C ARG A 179 -14.95 3.50 22.31
N ASN A 180 -15.02 4.13 23.48
CA ASN A 180 -15.63 3.54 24.68
C ASN A 180 -17.14 3.37 24.50
N LEU A 181 -17.80 4.34 23.86
CA LEU A 181 -19.22 4.23 23.52
C LEU A 181 -19.49 3.07 22.55
N ILE A 182 -18.67 2.92 21.50
CA ILE A 182 -18.78 1.79 20.57
C ILE A 182 -18.59 0.45 21.30
N LEU A 183 -17.60 0.36 22.20
CA LEU A 183 -17.38 -0.86 22.98
C LEU A 183 -18.54 -1.20 23.94
N LYS A 184 -19.19 -0.18 24.51
CA LYS A 184 -20.40 -0.36 25.33
C LYS A 184 -21.59 -0.86 24.52
N LEU A 185 -21.77 -0.35 23.30
CA LEU A 185 -22.78 -0.88 22.37
C LEU A 185 -22.45 -2.34 21.99
N GLU A 186 -21.19 -2.63 21.67
CA GLU A 186 -20.76 -3.98 21.30
C GLU A 186 -20.96 -4.98 22.45
N SER A 187 -20.78 -4.57 23.71
CA SER A 187 -20.97 -5.46 24.87
C SER A 187 -22.41 -5.85 25.13
N ILE A 188 -23.38 -5.01 24.73
CA ILE A 188 -24.82 -5.32 24.78
C ILE A 188 -25.33 -5.97 23.48
N GLY A 189 -24.44 -6.33 22.55
CA GLY A 189 -24.81 -7.02 21.31
C GLY A 189 -25.30 -6.09 20.19
N VAL A 190 -25.06 -4.79 20.31
CA VAL A 190 -25.36 -3.81 19.26
C VAL A 190 -24.07 -3.43 18.54
N GLU A 191 -24.02 -3.70 17.24
CA GLU A 191 -22.92 -3.24 16.40
C GLU A 191 -23.24 -1.84 15.87
N CYS A 192 -22.22 -1.00 15.83
CA CYS A 192 -22.33 0.40 15.46
C CYS A 192 -21.41 0.68 14.27
N ASP A 193 -21.93 1.37 13.25
CA ASP A 193 -21.16 1.87 12.12
C ASP A 193 -21.07 3.41 12.22
N PRO A 194 -20.02 3.97 12.85
CA PRO A 194 -19.92 5.42 13.01
C PRO A 194 -19.64 6.11 11.68
N ASP A 195 -20.46 7.11 11.32
CA ASP A 195 -20.18 8.01 10.21
C ASP A 195 -19.35 9.22 10.67
N SER A 196 -18.48 9.69 9.78
CA SER A 196 -17.68 10.90 9.95
C SER A 196 -18.44 12.18 9.59
N THR A 197 -19.63 12.08 8.98
CA THR A 197 -20.43 13.25 8.63
C THR A 197 -20.90 13.97 9.88
N GLU A 198 -20.61 15.28 9.93
CA GLU A 198 -20.98 16.18 11.01
C GLU A 198 -21.97 17.21 10.49
N GLU A 199 -23.06 17.37 11.23
CA GLU A 199 -24.14 18.28 10.87
C GLU A 199 -24.33 19.33 11.97
N VAL A 200 -24.86 20.49 11.60
CA VAL A 200 -25.20 21.53 12.57
C VAL A 200 -26.68 21.41 12.90
N ASP A 201 -27.02 21.42 14.18
CA ASP A 201 -28.40 21.49 14.62
C ASP A 201 -28.89 22.94 14.54
N HIS A 202 -29.60 23.26 13.46
CA HIS A 202 -30.16 24.60 13.25
C HIS A 202 -31.37 24.91 14.15
N THR A 203 -31.85 23.94 14.95
CA THR A 203 -32.95 24.17 15.90
C THR A 203 -32.46 24.78 17.21
N VAL A 204 -31.15 24.75 17.44
CA VAL A 204 -30.49 25.22 18.66
C VAL A 204 -29.75 26.53 18.33
N PHE A 205 -29.81 27.50 19.23
CA PHE A 205 -29.13 28.80 19.04
C PHE A 205 -27.63 28.66 19.26
N GLU A 206 -27.25 27.85 20.24
CA GLU A 206 -25.87 27.53 20.57
C GLU A 206 -25.18 26.76 19.43
N PRO A 207 -23.89 27.03 19.18
CA PRO A 207 -23.06 26.21 18.30
C PRO A 207 -23.20 24.72 18.62
N SER A 208 -23.50 23.92 17.59
CA SER A 208 -23.78 22.50 17.74
C SER A 208 -23.17 21.64 16.64
N ILE A 209 -22.85 20.39 16.99
CA ILE A 209 -22.42 19.33 16.08
C ILE A 209 -23.26 18.09 16.37
N VAL A 210 -23.81 17.47 15.34
CA VAL A 210 -24.62 16.26 15.39
C VAL A 210 -23.98 15.19 14.53
N CYS A 211 -23.84 14.00 15.10
CA CYS A 211 -23.41 12.80 14.41
C CYS A 211 -24.54 11.77 14.41
N HIS A 212 -24.67 11.01 13.33
CA HIS A 212 -25.63 9.92 13.23
C HIS A 212 -24.88 8.62 12.97
N TRP A 213 -25.03 7.65 13.86
CA TRP A 213 -24.35 6.35 13.77
C TRP A 213 -25.33 5.22 13.53
N GLY A 214 -25.16 4.48 12.44
CA GLY A 214 -25.99 3.36 12.06
C GLY A 214 -25.87 2.21 13.07
N LEU A 215 -27.03 1.68 13.47
CA LEU A 215 -27.11 0.59 14.44
C LEU A 215 -27.48 -0.72 13.76
N ILE A 216 -26.84 -1.80 14.22
CA ILE A 216 -27.05 -3.16 13.73
C ILE A 216 -27.23 -4.06 14.94
N TYR A 217 -28.45 -4.54 15.14
CA TYR A 217 -28.80 -5.41 16.26
C TYR A 217 -28.48 -6.88 15.93
N LYS A 218 -27.67 -7.54 16.77
CA LYS A 218 -27.37 -8.99 16.62
C LYS A 218 -28.44 -9.88 17.24
N THR A 219 -29.14 -9.34 18.23
CA THR A 219 -30.21 -9.97 19.00
C THR A 219 -31.33 -8.95 19.16
N SER A 220 -32.51 -9.37 19.63
CA SER A 220 -33.62 -8.47 19.99
C SER A 220 -33.31 -7.69 21.27
N THR A 221 -32.17 -7.00 21.30
CA THR A 221 -31.72 -6.19 22.43
C THR A 221 -32.31 -4.80 22.28
N HIS A 222 -32.90 -4.30 23.36
CA HIS A 222 -33.31 -2.90 23.45
C HIS A 222 -32.18 -2.06 24.04
N ILE A 223 -31.91 -0.89 23.47
CA ILE A 223 -30.93 0.06 24.01
C ILE A 223 -31.63 0.95 25.02
N ASP A 224 -31.24 0.88 26.29
CA ASP A 224 -31.56 1.93 27.25
C ASP A 224 -30.63 3.12 27.02
N ILE A 225 -31.13 4.14 26.32
CA ILE A 225 -30.37 5.34 25.98
C ILE A 225 -30.02 6.16 27.22
N SER A 226 -30.87 6.14 28.25
CA SER A 226 -30.62 6.89 29.47
C SER A 226 -29.41 6.30 30.18
N SER A 227 -29.43 4.99 30.42
CA SER A 227 -28.29 4.28 31.03
C SER A 227 -27.03 4.37 30.18
N LEU A 228 -27.13 4.20 28.85
CA LEU A 228 -25.99 4.32 27.94
C LEU A 228 -25.36 5.72 27.97
N GLY A 229 -26.20 6.75 27.96
CA GLY A 229 -25.79 8.15 28.02
C GLY A 229 -25.12 8.49 29.34
N GLU A 230 -25.69 8.06 30.47
CA GLU A 230 -25.10 8.22 31.80
C GLU A 230 -23.74 7.52 31.90
N ASP A 231 -23.66 6.28 31.45
CA ASP A 231 -22.43 5.52 31.48
C ASP A 231 -21.36 6.13 30.58
N PHE A 232 -21.72 6.60 29.39
CA PHE A 232 -20.76 7.29 28.52
C PHE A 232 -20.33 8.63 29.13
N MET A 233 -21.24 9.38 29.76
CA MET A 233 -20.90 10.61 30.46
C MET A 233 -19.88 10.39 31.58
N LYS A 234 -19.94 9.27 32.31
CA LYS A 234 -18.93 8.90 33.30
C LYS A 234 -17.51 8.80 32.68
N ASP A 235 -17.38 8.31 31.46
CA ASP A 235 -16.10 8.27 30.75
C ASP A 235 -15.65 9.67 30.29
N VAL A 236 -16.60 10.55 29.97
CA VAL A 236 -16.34 11.91 29.51
C VAL A 236 -15.86 12.82 30.65
N ILE A 237 -16.43 12.68 31.85
CA ILE A 237 -16.10 13.50 33.03
C ILE A 237 -15.17 12.79 34.03
N ASN A 238 -14.40 11.81 33.53
CA ASN A 238 -13.54 10.97 34.36
C ASN A 238 -12.34 11.72 34.97
N ASP A 239 -11.98 12.88 34.44
CA ASP A 239 -10.90 13.74 34.93
C ASP A 239 -11.35 15.20 35.10
N VAL A 240 -10.44 16.03 35.62
CA VAL A 240 -10.72 17.46 35.87
C VAL A 240 -11.03 18.21 34.57
N TYR A 241 -10.33 17.89 33.49
CA TYR A 241 -10.53 18.57 32.20
C TYR A 241 -11.94 18.30 31.65
N GLY A 242 -12.35 17.03 31.66
CA GLY A 242 -13.68 16.61 31.22
C GLY A 242 -14.79 17.22 32.08
N LYS A 243 -14.61 17.29 33.41
CA LYS A 243 -15.55 17.95 34.30
C LYS A 243 -15.73 19.43 33.95
N VAL A 244 -14.64 20.17 33.77
CA VAL A 244 -14.69 21.60 33.45
C VAL A 244 -15.30 21.85 32.07
N LYS A 245 -14.97 21.06 31.05
CA LYS A 245 -15.59 21.21 29.72
C LYS A 245 -17.08 20.85 29.73
N GLY A 246 -17.47 19.87 30.54
CA GLY A 246 -18.85 19.42 30.68
C GLY A 246 -19.77 20.35 31.50
N THR A 247 -19.26 21.36 32.22
CA THR A 247 -20.12 22.30 32.96
C THR A 247 -20.84 23.28 32.05
N HIS A 248 -20.21 23.68 30.95
CA HIS A 248 -20.73 24.68 30.02
C HIS A 248 -21.22 24.06 28.72
N SER A 249 -20.82 22.82 28.43
CA SER A 249 -21.17 22.11 27.20
C SER A 249 -22.13 20.97 27.49
N LYS A 250 -22.95 20.62 26.50
CA LYS A 250 -23.96 19.58 26.61
C LYS A 250 -23.70 18.46 25.61
N LEU A 251 -23.95 17.23 26.05
CA LEU A 251 -24.01 16.02 25.24
C LEU A 251 -25.42 15.45 25.35
N THR A 252 -26.04 15.13 24.23
CA THR A 252 -27.33 14.44 24.19
C THR A 252 -27.27 13.25 23.24
N MET A 253 -27.98 12.19 23.59
CA MET A 253 -28.06 10.96 22.82
C MET A 253 -29.52 10.55 22.66
N SER A 254 -29.87 10.06 21.48
CA SER A 254 -31.22 9.57 21.18
C SER A 254 -31.18 8.56 20.04
N ILE A 255 -32.10 7.60 20.01
CA ILE A 255 -32.33 6.78 18.82
C ILE A 255 -33.26 7.52 17.88
N VAL A 256 -32.88 7.60 16.60
CA VAL A 256 -33.70 8.14 15.53
C VAL A 256 -33.85 7.11 14.41
N ARG A 257 -34.97 7.15 13.70
CA ARG A 257 -35.19 6.30 12.52
C ARG A 257 -34.61 6.96 11.26
N SER A 258 -34.36 6.17 10.22
CA SER A 258 -33.94 6.68 8.91
C SER A 258 -34.81 7.85 8.43
N SER A 259 -36.14 7.78 8.58
CA SER A 259 -37.09 8.84 8.20
C SER A 259 -36.88 10.18 8.91
N GLN A 260 -36.19 10.20 10.04
CA GLN A 260 -35.89 11.40 10.83
C GLN A 260 -34.50 11.96 10.52
N LEU A 261 -33.71 11.28 9.67
CA LEU A 261 -32.41 11.78 9.25
C LEU A 261 -32.57 13.00 8.34
N PRO A 262 -31.68 13.99 8.48
CA PRO A 262 -31.65 15.13 7.58
C PRO A 262 -31.37 14.72 6.13
N LYS A 263 -31.94 15.50 5.20
CA LYS A 263 -31.91 15.22 3.75
C LYS A 263 -30.50 15.23 3.15
N SER A 264 -29.55 15.93 3.79
CA SER A 264 -28.13 15.94 3.46
C SER A 264 -27.55 14.52 3.39
N LEU A 265 -27.90 13.66 4.35
CA LEU A 265 -27.42 12.27 4.42
C LEU A 265 -27.95 11.39 3.28
N TYR A 266 -29.03 11.81 2.62
CA TYR A 266 -29.58 11.15 1.44
C TYR A 266 -28.97 11.65 0.12
N SER A 267 -28.29 12.79 0.12
CA SER A 267 -27.78 13.43 -1.12
C SER A 267 -26.75 12.58 -1.86
N HIS A 268 -26.12 11.62 -1.17
CA HIS A 268 -25.16 10.70 -1.77
C HIS A 268 -25.82 9.52 -2.51
N SER A 269 -27.12 9.28 -2.31
CA SER A 269 -27.85 8.14 -2.92
C SER A 269 -28.15 8.31 -4.42
N VAL A 270 -27.84 9.47 -5.01
CA VAL A 270 -28.16 9.78 -6.43
C VAL A 270 -27.42 8.85 -7.41
N TYR A 271 -26.30 8.24 -7.00
CA TYR A 271 -25.53 7.29 -7.81
C TYR A 271 -25.99 5.83 -7.68
N THR A 272 -26.81 5.52 -6.68
CA THR A 272 -27.25 4.14 -6.38
C THR A 272 -28.06 3.45 -7.49
N PRO A 273 -28.92 4.11 -8.31
CA PRO A 273 -29.71 3.41 -9.33
C PRO A 273 -28.88 2.88 -10.51
N TYR A 274 -27.59 3.24 -10.62
CA TYR A 274 -26.71 2.79 -11.71
C TYR A 274 -25.80 1.62 -11.32
N ILE A 275 -25.80 1.20 -10.06
CA ILE A 275 -24.97 0.07 -9.60
C ILE A 275 -25.83 -1.19 -9.68
N PRO A 276 -25.40 -2.22 -10.44
CA PRO A 276 -26.13 -3.49 -10.49
C PRO A 276 -26.27 -4.10 -9.08
N GLN A 277 -27.45 -4.60 -8.72
CA GLN A 277 -27.73 -5.13 -7.37
C GLN A 277 -26.77 -6.24 -6.91
N TYR A 278 -26.30 -7.08 -7.84
CA TYR A 278 -25.29 -8.11 -7.54
C TYR A 278 -23.91 -7.54 -7.20
N MET A 279 -23.65 -6.27 -7.55
CA MET A 279 -22.42 -5.53 -7.25
C MET A 279 -22.50 -4.70 -5.97
N LEU A 280 -23.70 -4.45 -5.42
CA LEU A 280 -23.84 -3.68 -4.18
C LEU A 280 -23.25 -4.42 -2.97
N GLY A 281 -23.12 -5.75 -2.99
CA GLY A 281 -22.50 -6.54 -1.90
C GLY A 281 -23.25 -6.49 -0.55
N TYR A 282 -24.18 -5.56 -0.39
CA TYR A 282 -25.09 -5.44 0.74
C TYR A 282 -26.33 -6.28 0.44
N GLN A 283 -26.35 -7.53 0.89
CA GLN A 283 -27.58 -8.31 0.87
C GLN A 283 -28.66 -7.54 1.62
N THR A 284 -29.77 -7.24 0.95
CA THR A 284 -31.02 -6.84 1.60
C THR A 284 -31.53 -8.02 2.40
N PRO A 285 -32.16 -7.82 3.58
CA PRO A 285 -32.89 -8.89 4.23
C PRO A 285 -33.90 -9.44 3.21
N THR A 286 -33.77 -10.72 2.89
CA THR A 286 -34.70 -11.39 1.99
C THR A 286 -36.04 -11.46 2.70
N ASP A 287 -36.99 -10.67 2.23
CA ASP A 287 -38.40 -10.90 2.48
C ASP A 287 -38.74 -12.29 1.94
N TYR A 288 -38.83 -13.26 2.84
CA TYR A 288 -39.54 -14.50 2.56
C TYR A 288 -41.03 -14.15 2.42
N SER A 289 -41.46 -13.81 1.21
CA SER A 289 -42.87 -13.80 0.85
C SER A 289 -43.08 -14.40 -0.55
N GLY A 290 -43.87 -15.49 -0.59
CA GLY A 290 -44.33 -16.18 -1.80
C GLY A 290 -43.46 -17.40 -2.17
N ALA A 291 -43.98 -18.62 -2.33
CA ALA A 291 -45.33 -19.02 -2.66
C ALA A 291 -45.66 -20.40 -2.06
N ALA A 292 -46.82 -20.51 -1.43
CA ALA A 292 -47.56 -21.76 -1.41
C ALA A 292 -48.13 -21.97 -2.82
N GLY A 293 -47.82 -23.12 -3.39
CA GLY A 293 -48.38 -23.69 -4.61
C GLY A 293 -48.21 -25.19 -4.54
#